data_AF-A0A3P8ZRZ9-F1
#
_entry.id   AF-A0A3P8ZRZ9-F1
#
_cell.length_a   1.000
_cell.length_b   1.000
_cell.length_c   1.000
_cell.angle_alpha   90.00
_cell.angle_beta   90.00
_cell.angle_gamma   90.00
#
_symmetry.space_group_name_H-M   'P 1'
#
loop_
_entity.id
_entity.type
_entity.pdbx_description
1 polymer ?
#
loop_
_entity_poly.entity_id
_entity_poly.type
_entity_poly.pdbx_seq_one_letter_code
_entity_poly.pdbx_strand_id
1 'polypeptide(L)'
;TDYTNQLLQSMQRVYGAQLNTLHSELATEMADRMIFPMIQFREKDLTEISTLREIFGIASDEHEAAMVKYSRLPKKKESEKVKAELVGEVAYSRRKQHQASMQYYCALNALQYRKRVAMLEPMLGYTQAQIHFYKKGMDLVSKKMDSFLASVSSMTQSIQAQLDSEAEAMRLTQRELLSMEDTVYMPDRDPVPVNRTLIQKAGYLNIRNKTGLVTTAWDRLYFFTQGGNLMCQPRGAVAGGMVLDLDNSSVMAVECEDRRYCFQITSPSGKTSMILQAESRKEYEEWICTLNNISRQIYLTDNPEAVAIRLNQSAIQAVTPITSFEKRGAGSPNPNRKYNNTPPNSSVLPEDLIVPGTPIQFDIMLPASEFQDQNRAGGRRTNPFGETDDDSSPESDDTLLQQVFAVRFLGSMAVRSGQTQEVIYEAMRQVLAARAIHNIFRTTESHLMVTSSCLRLIDPQTQVTRISFQLQEVTQFAAHQENGRLMGFVVEGRDWSEGDEEGEPSFSAFVFESNTEGEKVVVTRHFSCMNLSLSFCVCVKDPEALAQLMKNMPLTNDGKFLLLDSETGDTANGGVADEEESEA
;
A
#
# COMPACT_ATOMS: atom_id res chain seq x y z
N THR A 1 6.49 -13.14 -9.87
CA THR A 1 6.35 -12.15 -8.78
C THR A 1 4.96 -12.17 -8.16
N ASP A 2 3.89 -12.22 -8.95
CA ASP A 2 2.51 -12.27 -8.39
C ASP A 2 2.19 -13.54 -7.61
N TYR A 3 2.64 -14.70 -8.09
CA TYR A 3 2.39 -15.98 -7.42
C TYR A 3 3.11 -16.08 -6.07
N THR A 4 4.34 -15.56 -5.98
CA THR A 4 5.10 -15.48 -4.72
C THR A 4 4.45 -14.50 -3.74
N ASN A 5 3.90 -13.38 -4.23
CA ASN A 5 3.15 -12.43 -3.40
C ASN A 5 1.84 -13.03 -2.89
N GLN A 6 1.10 -13.76 -3.74
CA GLN A 6 -0.09 -14.51 -3.32
C GLN A 6 0.24 -15.58 -2.29
N LEU A 7 1.38 -16.26 -2.44
CA LEU A 7 1.86 -17.24 -1.47
C LEU A 7 2.17 -16.58 -0.12
N LEU A 8 2.94 -15.49 -0.11
CA LEU A 8 3.22 -14.71 1.08
C LEU A 8 1.95 -14.21 1.77
N GLN A 9 0.98 -13.69 1.00
CA GLN A 9 -0.31 -13.27 1.54
C GLN A 9 -1.10 -14.43 2.14
N SER A 10 -1.09 -15.61 1.50
CA SER A 10 -1.74 -16.79 2.05
C SER A 10 -1.04 -17.29 3.32
N MET A 11 0.29 -17.20 3.40
CA MET A 11 1.02 -17.49 4.63
C MET A 11 0.64 -16.50 5.74
N GLN A 12 0.58 -15.20 5.44
CA GLN A 12 0.22 -14.19 6.42
C GLN A 12 -1.23 -14.33 6.91
N ARG A 13 -2.19 -14.61 6.03
CA ARG A 13 -3.60 -14.81 6.41
C ARG A 13 -3.82 -16.09 7.20
N VAL A 14 -3.21 -17.20 6.78
CA VAL A 14 -3.49 -18.51 7.39
C VAL A 14 -2.65 -18.70 8.66
N TYR A 15 -1.35 -18.39 8.61
CA TYR A 15 -0.45 -18.59 9.75
C TYR A 15 -0.46 -17.41 10.68
N GLY A 16 -0.33 -16.19 10.16
CA GLY A 16 -0.25 -14.99 10.98
C GLY A 16 -1.56 -14.73 11.71
N ALA A 17 -2.67 -14.58 10.98
CA ALA A 17 -3.93 -14.18 11.61
C ALA A 17 -4.57 -15.31 12.44
N GLN A 18 -4.70 -16.53 11.89
CA GLN A 18 -5.46 -17.59 12.59
C GLN A 18 -4.72 -18.14 13.81
N LEU A 19 -3.39 -18.29 13.73
CA LEU A 19 -2.60 -18.71 14.89
C LEU A 19 -2.58 -17.62 15.97
N ASN A 20 -2.47 -16.35 15.57
CA ASN A 20 -2.53 -15.25 16.51
C ASN A 20 -3.90 -15.17 17.21
N THR A 21 -4.99 -15.40 16.48
CA THR A 21 -6.33 -15.52 17.09
C THR A 21 -6.36 -16.63 18.14
N LEU A 22 -5.82 -17.81 17.86
CA LEU A 22 -5.77 -18.92 18.82
C LEU A 22 -4.96 -18.56 20.08
N HIS A 23 -3.83 -17.89 19.92
CA HIS A 23 -3.02 -17.43 21.05
C HIS A 23 -3.71 -16.32 21.85
N SER A 24 -4.41 -15.41 21.19
CA SER A 24 -5.18 -14.35 21.84
C SER A 24 -6.36 -14.91 22.63
N GLU A 25 -7.08 -15.88 22.06
CA GLU A 25 -8.14 -16.62 22.76
C GLU A 25 -7.59 -17.35 23.99
N LEU A 26 -6.46 -18.06 23.85
CA LEU A 26 -5.80 -18.74 24.97
C LEU A 26 -5.38 -17.76 26.08
N ALA A 27 -4.77 -16.63 25.70
CA ALA A 27 -4.34 -15.60 26.64
C ALA A 27 -5.53 -15.03 27.43
N THR A 28 -6.64 -14.76 26.75
CA THR A 28 -7.88 -14.28 27.37
C THR A 28 -8.44 -15.33 28.34
N GLU A 29 -8.54 -16.59 27.91
CA GLU A 29 -9.07 -17.67 28.76
C GLU A 29 -8.17 -17.94 29.99
N MET A 30 -6.85 -17.81 29.84
CA MET A 30 -5.90 -17.86 30.96
C MET A 30 -6.08 -16.67 31.91
N ALA A 31 -6.26 -15.46 31.38
CA ALA A 31 -6.51 -14.29 32.21
C ALA A 31 -7.78 -14.47 33.07
N ASP A 32 -8.87 -14.90 32.45
CA ASP A 32 -10.18 -15.01 33.11
C ASP A 32 -10.28 -16.21 34.06
N ARG A 33 -9.73 -17.37 33.67
CA ARG A 33 -9.93 -18.62 34.42
C ARG A 33 -8.78 -19.01 35.33
N MET A 34 -7.59 -18.43 35.14
CA MET A 34 -6.43 -18.72 35.97
C MET A 34 -6.00 -17.50 36.79
N ILE A 35 -5.73 -16.37 36.12
CA ILE A 35 -5.16 -15.19 36.79
C ILE A 35 -6.19 -14.50 37.67
N PHE A 36 -7.38 -14.23 37.14
CA PHE A 36 -8.41 -13.49 37.87
C PHE A 36 -8.84 -14.16 39.20
N PRO A 37 -9.12 -15.48 39.26
CA PRO A 37 -9.47 -16.12 40.53
C PRO A 37 -8.32 -16.09 41.56
N MET A 38 -7.06 -16.17 41.11
CA MET A 38 -5.90 -16.05 42.00
C MET A 38 -5.76 -14.64 42.58
N ILE A 39 -5.95 -13.61 41.75
CA ILE A 39 -5.96 -12.21 42.19
C ILE A 39 -7.11 -11.99 43.17
N GLN A 40 -8.30 -12.48 42.87
CA GLN A 40 -9.47 -12.35 43.74
C GLN A 40 -9.25 -13.02 45.10
N PHE A 41 -8.67 -14.22 45.14
CA PHE A 41 -8.30 -14.88 46.40
C PHE A 41 -7.31 -14.04 47.23
N ARG A 42 -6.29 -13.47 46.58
CA ARG A 42 -5.32 -12.60 47.26
C ARG A 42 -5.97 -11.33 47.79
N GLU A 43 -6.68 -10.60 46.93
CA GLU A 43 -7.15 -9.24 47.23
C GLU A 43 -8.41 -9.21 48.07
N LYS A 44 -9.27 -10.22 47.97
CA LYS A 44 -10.50 -10.31 48.74
C LYS A 44 -10.31 -11.18 49.98
N ASP A 45 -10.00 -12.47 49.78
CA ASP A 45 -10.04 -13.44 50.88
C ASP A 45 -8.88 -13.23 51.86
N LEU A 46 -7.65 -13.04 51.39
CA LEU A 46 -6.51 -12.82 52.30
C LEU A 46 -6.57 -11.44 52.97
N THR A 47 -7.04 -10.42 52.27
CA THR A 47 -7.24 -9.08 52.85
C THR A 47 -8.33 -9.09 53.92
N GLU A 48 -9.44 -9.80 53.71
CA GLU A 48 -10.50 -9.99 54.72
C GLU A 48 -9.92 -10.61 56.01
N ILE A 49 -9.10 -11.66 55.86
CA ILE A 49 -8.45 -12.35 56.98
C ILE A 49 -7.46 -11.43 57.72
N SER A 50 -6.67 -10.64 56.97
CA SER A 50 -5.75 -9.67 57.56
C SER A 50 -6.50 -8.61 58.37
N THR A 51 -7.60 -8.10 57.83
CA THR A 51 -8.42 -7.06 58.48
C THR A 51 -9.09 -7.60 59.76
N LEU A 52 -9.66 -8.81 59.70
CA LEU A 52 -10.26 -9.43 60.88
C LEU A 52 -9.23 -9.75 61.97
N ARG A 53 -8.00 -10.13 61.58
CA ARG A 53 -6.89 -10.33 62.51
C ARG A 53 -6.55 -9.03 63.24
N GLU A 54 -6.48 -7.91 62.53
CA GLU A 54 -6.20 -6.59 63.10
C GLU A 54 -7.31 -6.15 64.05
N ILE A 55 -8.58 -6.25 63.63
CA ILE A 55 -9.74 -5.93 64.48
C ILE A 55 -9.74 -6.76 65.77
N PHE A 56 -9.45 -8.07 65.66
CA PHE A 56 -9.33 -8.93 66.83
C PHE A 56 -8.16 -8.52 67.73
N GLY A 57 -6.99 -8.18 67.15
CA GLY A 57 -5.84 -7.69 67.89
C GLY A 57 -6.17 -6.44 68.71
N ILE A 58 -6.74 -5.42 68.07
CA ILE A 58 -7.16 -4.17 68.72
C ILE A 58 -8.17 -4.45 69.84
N ALA A 59 -9.20 -5.27 69.59
CA ALA A 59 -10.18 -5.61 70.61
C ALA A 59 -9.58 -6.41 71.78
N SER A 60 -8.54 -7.20 71.52
CA SER A 60 -7.79 -7.93 72.54
C SER A 60 -6.99 -6.97 73.43
N ASP A 61 -6.26 -6.03 72.83
CA ASP A 61 -5.47 -5.03 73.55
C ASP A 61 -6.36 -4.11 74.41
N GLU A 62 -7.52 -3.69 73.87
CA GLU A 62 -8.53 -2.93 74.62
C GLU A 62 -9.06 -3.70 75.84
N HIS A 63 -9.33 -5.01 75.68
CA HIS A 63 -9.78 -5.84 76.79
C HIS A 63 -8.71 -6.02 77.86
N GLU A 64 -7.46 -6.24 77.45
CA GLU A 64 -6.32 -6.36 78.37
C GLU A 64 -6.12 -5.05 79.15
N ALA A 65 -6.17 -3.90 78.48
CA ALA A 65 -6.10 -2.60 79.14
C ALA A 65 -7.22 -2.38 80.17
N ALA A 66 -8.47 -2.75 79.83
CA ALA A 66 -9.60 -2.67 80.75
C ALA A 66 -9.43 -3.60 81.96
N MET A 67 -8.93 -4.82 81.75
CA MET A 67 -8.62 -5.79 82.81
C MET A 67 -7.50 -5.28 83.74
N VAL A 68 -6.47 -4.64 83.19
CA VAL A 68 -5.40 -4.02 83.99
C VAL A 68 -5.97 -2.91 84.88
N LYS A 69 -6.82 -2.02 84.35
CA LYS A 69 -7.49 -0.98 85.15
C LYS A 69 -8.33 -1.58 86.27
N TYR A 70 -9.16 -2.59 85.96
CA TYR A 70 -10.01 -3.27 86.93
C TYR A 70 -9.20 -3.96 88.04
N SER A 71 -8.10 -4.64 87.69
CA SER A 71 -7.26 -5.35 88.67
C SER A 71 -6.57 -4.44 89.70
N ARG A 72 -6.41 -3.15 89.36
CA ARG A 72 -5.79 -2.13 90.24
C ARG A 72 -6.77 -1.48 91.23
N LEU A 73 -8.02 -1.95 91.30
CA LEU A 73 -9.02 -1.41 92.23
C LEU A 73 -8.55 -1.52 93.70
N PRO A 74 -8.63 -0.44 94.50
CA PRO A 74 -8.13 -0.42 95.87
C PRO A 74 -9.06 -1.18 96.83
N LYS A 75 -8.52 -2.21 97.50
CA LYS A 75 -9.28 -3.09 98.41
C LYS A 75 -9.78 -2.41 99.71
N LYS A 76 -9.17 -1.29 100.14
CA LYS A 76 -9.42 -0.65 101.46
C LYS A 76 -10.37 0.55 101.43
N LYS A 77 -10.57 1.19 100.27
CA LYS A 77 -11.48 2.33 100.06
C LYS A 77 -12.09 2.19 98.65
N GLU A 78 -13.11 1.35 98.54
CA GLU A 78 -13.75 1.04 97.26
C GLU A 78 -14.91 2.02 97.01
N SER A 79 -14.89 2.73 95.87
CA SER A 79 -16.05 3.51 95.41
C SER A 79 -16.93 2.60 94.56
N GLU A 80 -18.18 2.36 94.99
CA GLU A 80 -19.11 1.50 94.23
C GLU A 80 -19.34 2.00 92.81
N LYS A 81 -19.39 3.33 92.61
CA LYS A 81 -19.59 3.93 91.29
C LYS A 81 -18.44 3.60 90.34
N VAL A 82 -17.20 3.80 90.79
CA VAL A 82 -15.99 3.53 89.99
C VAL A 82 -15.87 2.03 89.70
N LYS A 83 -16.22 1.17 90.66
CA LYS A 83 -16.25 -0.27 90.47
C LYS A 83 -17.27 -0.67 89.40
N ALA A 84 -18.50 -0.17 89.46
CA ALA A 84 -19.54 -0.47 88.49
C ALA A 84 -19.16 -0.01 87.07
N GLU A 85 -18.54 1.17 86.94
CA GLU A 85 -18.03 1.69 85.66
C GLU A 85 -16.95 0.77 85.06
N LEU A 86 -15.95 0.37 85.85
CA LEU A 86 -14.88 -0.53 85.38
C LEU A 86 -15.39 -1.94 85.06
N VAL A 87 -16.36 -2.47 85.82
CA VAL A 87 -17.02 -3.74 85.49
C VAL A 87 -17.76 -3.63 84.15
N GLY A 88 -18.44 -2.51 83.91
CA GLY A 88 -19.08 -2.21 82.63
C GLY A 88 -18.09 -2.15 81.46
N GLU A 89 -16.96 -1.45 81.64
CA GLU A 89 -15.88 -1.34 80.64
C GLU A 89 -15.25 -2.70 80.31
N VAL A 90 -14.98 -3.52 81.33
CA VAL A 90 -14.48 -4.90 81.16
C VAL A 90 -15.50 -5.77 80.44
N ALA A 91 -16.78 -5.72 80.82
CA ALA A 91 -17.82 -6.51 80.19
C ALA A 91 -18.02 -6.12 78.71
N TYR A 92 -17.99 -4.83 78.40
CA TYR A 92 -18.10 -4.31 77.04
C TYR A 92 -16.89 -4.74 76.18
N SER A 93 -15.67 -4.47 76.63
CA SER A 93 -14.44 -4.85 75.90
C SER A 93 -14.32 -6.36 75.71
N ARG A 94 -14.69 -7.17 76.73
CA ARG A 94 -14.73 -8.63 76.62
C ARG A 94 -15.72 -9.10 75.55
N ARG A 95 -16.91 -8.49 75.50
CA ARG A 95 -17.92 -8.82 74.49
C ARG A 95 -17.42 -8.49 73.09
N LYS A 96 -16.80 -7.31 72.90
CA LYS A 96 -16.19 -6.88 71.64
C LYS A 96 -15.08 -7.84 71.21
N GLN A 97 -14.16 -8.19 72.11
CA GLN A 97 -13.09 -9.17 71.86
C GLN A 97 -13.67 -10.54 71.46
N HIS A 98 -14.68 -11.02 72.20
CA HIS A 98 -15.31 -12.31 71.89
C HIS A 98 -15.95 -12.32 70.49
N GLN A 99 -16.71 -11.27 70.14
CA GLN A 99 -17.30 -11.14 68.81
C GLN A 99 -16.25 -11.09 67.71
N ALA A 100 -15.20 -10.28 67.88
CA ALA A 100 -14.09 -10.20 66.92
C ALA A 100 -13.36 -11.54 66.77
N SER A 101 -13.10 -12.26 67.87
CA SER A 101 -12.46 -13.58 67.84
C SER A 101 -13.31 -14.61 67.09
N MET A 102 -14.63 -14.60 67.29
CA MET A 102 -15.53 -15.55 66.63
C MET A 102 -15.60 -15.28 65.12
N GLN A 103 -15.64 -14.01 64.71
CA GLN A 103 -15.59 -13.64 63.29
C GLN A 103 -14.24 -14.06 62.66
N TYR A 104 -13.13 -13.76 63.33
CA TYR A 104 -11.80 -14.12 62.83
C TYR A 104 -11.60 -15.63 62.71
N TYR A 105 -11.97 -16.41 63.73
CA TYR A 105 -11.83 -17.87 63.70
C TYR A 105 -12.78 -18.53 62.69
N CYS A 106 -14.00 -18.02 62.55
CA CYS A 106 -14.92 -18.46 61.50
C CYS A 106 -14.31 -18.24 60.10
N ALA A 107 -13.76 -17.05 59.86
CA ALA A 107 -13.10 -16.73 58.59
C ALA A 107 -11.86 -17.61 58.34
N LEU A 108 -11.04 -17.88 59.36
CA LEU A 108 -9.89 -18.80 59.24
C LEU A 108 -10.32 -20.24 58.90
N ASN A 109 -11.42 -20.72 59.48
CA ASN A 109 -11.97 -22.03 59.14
C ASN A 109 -12.46 -22.07 57.70
N ALA A 110 -13.16 -21.03 57.24
CA ALA A 110 -13.57 -20.91 55.84
C ALA A 110 -12.36 -20.85 54.89
N LEU A 111 -11.28 -20.15 55.28
CA LEU A 111 -10.05 -20.04 54.49
C LEU A 111 -9.40 -21.41 54.21
N GLN A 112 -9.52 -22.38 55.11
CA GLN A 112 -8.99 -23.74 54.88
C GLN A 112 -9.60 -24.42 53.65
N TYR A 113 -10.85 -24.08 53.33
CA TYR A 113 -11.55 -24.57 52.14
C TYR A 113 -11.30 -23.64 50.94
N ARG A 114 -11.40 -22.31 51.13
CA ARG A 114 -11.15 -21.33 50.05
C ARG A 114 -9.77 -21.50 49.42
N LYS A 115 -8.72 -21.76 50.20
CA LYS A 115 -7.36 -21.99 49.66
C LYS A 115 -7.28 -23.20 48.73
N ARG A 116 -8.10 -24.24 48.94
CA ARG A 116 -8.10 -25.44 48.09
C ARG A 116 -8.78 -25.14 46.75
N VAL A 117 -9.92 -24.44 46.81
CA VAL A 117 -10.65 -23.99 45.61
C VAL A 117 -9.78 -23.03 44.79
N ALA A 118 -9.20 -22.01 45.44
CA ALA A 118 -8.36 -21.00 44.82
C ALA A 118 -7.07 -21.54 44.15
N MET A 119 -6.67 -22.78 44.45
CA MET A 119 -5.54 -23.44 43.80
C MET A 119 -5.99 -24.39 42.69
N LEU A 120 -7.07 -25.15 42.92
CA LEU A 120 -7.54 -26.16 41.98
C LEU A 120 -8.30 -25.56 40.80
N GLU A 121 -9.10 -24.52 41.02
CA GLU A 121 -9.91 -23.88 39.98
C GLU A 121 -9.05 -23.22 38.89
N PRO A 122 -7.98 -22.45 39.21
CA PRO A 122 -7.03 -21.96 38.21
C PRO A 122 -6.34 -23.05 37.41
N MET A 123 -5.93 -24.15 38.06
CA MET A 123 -5.28 -25.28 37.37
C MET A 123 -6.24 -25.97 36.40
N LEU A 124 -7.50 -26.14 36.80
CA LEU A 124 -8.54 -26.70 35.93
C LEU A 124 -8.80 -25.77 34.74
N GLY A 125 -8.97 -24.47 34.99
CA GLY A 125 -9.16 -23.45 33.97
C GLY A 125 -8.03 -23.42 32.95
N TYR A 126 -6.77 -23.41 33.42
CA TYR A 126 -5.59 -23.51 32.58
C TYR A 126 -5.59 -24.78 31.72
N THR A 127 -5.85 -25.94 32.33
CA THR A 127 -5.83 -27.22 31.61
C THR A 127 -6.91 -27.26 30.52
N GLN A 128 -8.11 -26.74 30.81
CA GLN A 128 -9.18 -26.64 29.82
C GLN A 128 -8.83 -25.71 28.66
N ALA A 129 -8.26 -24.54 28.96
CA ALA A 129 -7.82 -23.58 27.94
C ALA A 129 -6.74 -24.19 27.02
N GLN A 130 -5.78 -24.92 27.59
CA GLN A 130 -4.75 -25.63 26.83
C GLN A 130 -5.37 -26.72 25.93
N ILE A 131 -6.29 -27.54 26.46
CA ILE A 131 -7.00 -28.56 25.66
C ILE A 131 -7.74 -27.91 24.49
N HIS A 132 -8.40 -26.77 24.72
CA HIS A 132 -9.11 -26.04 23.68
C HIS A 132 -8.14 -25.53 22.61
N PHE A 133 -7.05 -24.89 23.02
CA PHE A 133 -6.00 -24.39 22.13
C PHE A 133 -5.44 -25.49 21.24
N TYR A 134 -5.04 -26.63 21.80
CA TYR A 134 -4.48 -27.74 21.01
C TYR A 134 -5.50 -28.36 20.05
N LYS A 135 -6.77 -28.52 20.46
CA LYS A 135 -7.81 -29.05 19.57
C LYS A 135 -8.03 -28.15 18.36
N LYS A 136 -8.28 -26.86 18.60
CA LYS A 136 -8.45 -25.88 17.52
C LYS A 136 -7.19 -25.74 16.66
N GLY A 137 -6.00 -25.77 17.27
CA GLY A 137 -4.71 -25.70 16.59
C GLY A 137 -4.46 -26.90 15.69
N MET A 138 -4.78 -28.11 16.14
CA MET A 138 -4.68 -29.32 15.32
C MET A 138 -5.65 -29.30 14.12
N ASP A 139 -6.88 -28.83 14.32
CA ASP A 139 -7.85 -28.69 13.22
C ASP A 139 -7.38 -27.68 12.17
N LEU A 140 -6.73 -26.59 12.61
CA LEU A 140 -6.12 -25.59 11.75
C LEU A 140 -4.97 -26.18 10.91
N VAL A 141 -4.05 -26.90 11.56
CA VAL A 141 -2.86 -27.47 10.92
C VAL A 141 -3.20 -28.64 9.98
N SER A 142 -4.07 -29.55 10.41
CA SER A 142 -4.22 -30.88 9.77
C SER A 142 -4.83 -30.90 8.37
N LYS A 143 -5.67 -29.92 7.98
CA LYS A 143 -6.37 -29.98 6.67
C LYS A 143 -5.96 -28.90 5.69
N LYS A 144 -5.83 -27.67 6.15
CA LYS A 144 -5.49 -26.54 5.29
C LYS A 144 -3.98 -26.37 5.13
N MET A 145 -3.20 -26.76 6.13
CA MET A 145 -1.75 -26.54 6.12
C MET A 145 -1.00 -27.57 5.32
N ASP A 146 -1.32 -28.85 5.48
CA ASP A 146 -0.59 -29.92 4.80
C ASP A 146 -0.69 -29.83 3.28
N SER A 147 -1.89 -29.56 2.76
CA SER A 147 -2.12 -29.36 1.32
C SER A 147 -1.39 -28.13 0.79
N PHE A 148 -1.39 -27.04 1.56
CA PHE A 148 -0.68 -25.82 1.23
C PHE A 148 0.83 -26.03 1.19
N LEU A 149 1.42 -26.63 2.24
CA LEU A 149 2.85 -26.92 2.35
C LEU A 149 3.32 -27.86 1.25
N ALA A 150 2.52 -28.88 0.90
CA ALA A 150 2.80 -29.75 -0.24
C ALA A 150 2.85 -28.97 -1.56
N SER A 151 1.92 -28.03 -1.76
CA SER A 151 1.89 -27.18 -2.95
C SER A 151 3.12 -26.27 -3.03
N VAL A 152 3.53 -25.67 -1.91
CA VAL A 152 4.77 -24.86 -1.82
C VAL A 152 6.01 -25.68 -2.12
N SER A 153 6.10 -26.88 -1.57
CA SER A 153 7.21 -27.80 -1.80
C SER A 153 7.33 -28.16 -3.28
N SER A 154 6.21 -28.54 -3.92
CA SER A 154 6.13 -28.84 -5.35
C SER A 154 6.55 -27.63 -6.20
N MET A 155 6.06 -26.44 -5.87
CA MET A 155 6.44 -25.20 -6.57
C MET A 155 7.94 -24.92 -6.46
N THR A 156 8.50 -25.07 -5.26
CA THR A 156 9.93 -24.84 -5.02
C THR A 156 10.78 -25.82 -5.84
N GLN A 157 10.38 -27.09 -5.89
CA GLN A 157 11.03 -28.08 -6.74
C GLN A 157 10.92 -27.74 -8.23
N SER A 158 9.78 -27.22 -8.68
CA SER A 158 9.59 -26.79 -10.06
C SER A 158 10.48 -25.60 -10.43
N ILE A 159 10.58 -24.59 -9.56
CA ILE A 159 11.49 -23.45 -9.74
C ILE A 159 12.93 -23.93 -9.79
N GLN A 160 13.32 -24.84 -8.90
CA GLN A 160 14.68 -25.38 -8.88
C GLN A 160 15.00 -26.12 -10.19
N ALA A 161 14.08 -26.95 -10.69
CA ALA A 161 14.25 -27.65 -11.95
C ALA A 161 14.35 -26.70 -13.16
N GLN A 162 13.56 -25.62 -13.17
CA GLN A 162 13.66 -24.58 -14.19
C GLN A 162 15.02 -23.86 -14.13
N LEU A 163 15.46 -23.49 -12.93
CA LEU A 163 16.75 -22.85 -12.70
C LEU A 163 17.89 -23.75 -13.20
N ASP A 164 17.88 -25.03 -12.85
CA ASP A 164 18.92 -25.98 -13.26
C ASP A 164 18.94 -26.13 -14.80
N SER A 165 17.77 -26.22 -15.43
CA SER A 165 17.65 -26.31 -16.89
C SER A 165 18.14 -25.05 -17.60
N GLU A 166 17.76 -23.86 -17.13
CA GLU A 166 18.18 -22.59 -17.71
C GLU A 166 19.67 -22.33 -17.45
N ALA A 167 20.18 -22.68 -16.28
CA ALA A 167 21.59 -22.57 -15.94
C ALA A 167 22.46 -23.43 -16.86
N GLU A 168 22.08 -24.67 -17.13
CA GLU A 168 22.82 -25.51 -18.08
C GLU A 168 22.73 -25.00 -19.51
N ALA A 169 21.57 -24.51 -19.95
CA ALA A 169 21.43 -23.89 -21.27
C ALA A 169 22.32 -22.64 -21.40
N MET A 170 22.31 -21.75 -20.41
CA MET A 170 23.18 -20.57 -20.36
C MET A 170 24.65 -20.94 -20.36
N ARG A 171 25.05 -21.99 -19.64
CA ARG A 171 26.43 -22.48 -19.60
C ARG A 171 26.89 -23.03 -20.95
N LEU A 172 25.99 -23.68 -21.69
CA LEU A 172 26.28 -24.15 -23.06
C LEU A 172 26.47 -22.95 -24.00
N THR A 173 25.54 -22.01 -24.02
CA THR A 173 25.65 -20.79 -24.84
C THR A 173 26.90 -19.98 -24.48
N GLN A 174 27.24 -19.88 -23.19
CA GLN A 174 28.47 -19.24 -22.74
C GLN A 174 29.71 -19.94 -23.33
N ARG A 175 29.75 -21.28 -23.30
CA ARG A 175 30.86 -22.04 -23.90
C ARG A 175 30.97 -21.79 -25.40
N GLU A 176 29.85 -21.76 -26.12
CA GLU A 176 29.82 -21.50 -27.56
C GLU A 176 30.33 -20.09 -27.89
N LEU A 177 29.85 -19.06 -27.20
CA LEU A 177 30.31 -17.67 -27.40
C LEU A 177 31.79 -17.48 -27.04
N LEU A 178 32.29 -18.18 -26.03
CA LEU A 178 33.70 -18.16 -25.65
C LEU A 178 34.60 -19.00 -26.58
N SER A 179 34.02 -19.86 -27.43
CA SER A 179 34.77 -20.68 -28.38
C SER A 179 35.06 -20.00 -29.72
N MET A 180 34.64 -18.75 -29.89
CA MET A 180 34.93 -17.96 -31.09
C MET A 180 36.43 -17.73 -31.28
N GLU A 181 36.85 -17.54 -32.53
CA GLU A 181 38.25 -17.26 -32.86
C GLU A 181 38.72 -15.93 -32.25
N ASP A 182 40.00 -15.89 -31.84
CA ASP A 182 40.62 -14.70 -31.26
C ASP A 182 40.57 -13.47 -32.18
N THR A 183 40.43 -13.66 -33.50
CA THR A 183 40.30 -12.60 -34.50
C THR A 183 39.13 -11.65 -34.21
N VAL A 184 38.06 -12.14 -33.57
CA VAL A 184 36.89 -11.35 -33.15
C VAL A 184 37.24 -10.32 -32.08
N TYR A 185 38.21 -10.62 -31.22
CA TYR A 185 38.66 -9.73 -30.14
C TYR A 185 39.81 -8.82 -30.57
N MET A 186 40.36 -9.01 -31.77
CA MET A 186 41.48 -8.23 -32.30
C MET A 186 41.01 -7.07 -33.18
N PRO A 187 41.31 -5.80 -32.83
CA PRO A 187 40.99 -4.67 -33.69
C PRO A 187 41.76 -4.74 -35.01
N ASP A 188 41.18 -4.21 -36.09
CA ASP A 188 41.74 -4.20 -37.45
C ASP A 188 41.95 -5.59 -38.11
N ARG A 189 41.48 -6.67 -37.50
CA ARG A 189 41.66 -8.06 -37.98
C ARG A 189 40.38 -8.73 -38.43
N ASP A 190 39.29 -7.97 -38.52
CA ASP A 190 37.99 -8.47 -38.94
C ASP A 190 38.02 -8.93 -40.41
N PRO A 191 37.73 -10.21 -40.71
CA PRO A 191 37.69 -10.72 -42.08
C PRO A 191 36.46 -10.25 -42.88
N VAL A 192 35.47 -9.64 -42.23
CA VAL A 192 34.22 -9.22 -42.88
C VAL A 192 34.40 -7.89 -43.62
N PRO A 193 33.96 -7.78 -44.90
CA PRO A 193 34.10 -6.56 -45.68
C PRO A 193 33.27 -5.39 -45.12
N VAL A 194 33.73 -4.16 -45.39
CA VAL A 194 33.09 -2.90 -44.98
C VAL A 194 31.70 -2.77 -45.59
N ASN A 195 30.67 -2.60 -44.76
CA ASN A 195 29.31 -2.33 -45.23
C ASN A 195 29.05 -0.83 -45.39
N ARG A 196 28.91 -0.37 -46.64
CA ARG A 196 28.72 1.05 -46.98
C ARG A 196 27.25 1.49 -47.08
N THR A 197 26.30 0.57 -46.95
CA THR A 197 24.86 0.85 -47.13
C THR A 197 24.08 0.92 -45.82
N LEU A 198 24.78 0.87 -44.68
CA LEU A 198 24.16 0.98 -43.36
C LEU A 198 23.43 2.32 -43.20
N ILE A 199 22.24 2.25 -42.59
CA ILE A 199 21.40 3.40 -42.20
C ILE A 199 21.23 3.50 -40.68
N GLN A 200 21.87 2.58 -39.96
CA GLN A 200 21.94 2.56 -38.51
C GLN A 200 23.28 1.93 -38.10
N LYS A 201 23.94 2.51 -37.10
CA LYS A 201 25.14 1.93 -36.49
C LYS A 201 25.20 2.28 -35.00
N ALA A 202 25.77 1.37 -34.23
CA ALA A 202 26.00 1.54 -32.80
C ALA A 202 27.35 0.93 -32.41
N GLY A 203 28.05 1.56 -31.46
CA GLY A 203 29.38 1.13 -31.06
C GLY A 203 30.10 2.17 -30.20
N TYR A 204 31.23 1.76 -29.62
CA TYR A 204 32.06 2.67 -28.84
C TYR A 204 32.92 3.54 -29.74
N LEU A 205 32.94 4.85 -29.47
CA LEU A 205 33.85 5.81 -30.09
C LEU A 205 34.54 6.63 -29.01
N ASN A 206 35.75 7.11 -29.28
CA ASN A 206 36.37 8.11 -28.42
C ASN A 206 35.99 9.50 -28.93
N ILE A 207 35.37 10.33 -28.08
CA ILE A 207 35.06 11.73 -28.38
C ILE A 207 36.16 12.64 -27.86
N ARG A 208 36.57 13.60 -28.69
CA ARG A 208 37.53 14.63 -28.29
C ARG A 208 36.82 15.76 -27.56
N ASN A 209 37.22 15.99 -26.32
CA ASN A 209 36.78 17.10 -25.49
C ASN A 209 37.89 18.14 -25.37
N LYS A 210 37.63 19.39 -25.77
CA LYS A 210 38.56 20.51 -25.60
C LYS A 210 38.29 21.17 -24.25
N THR A 211 39.13 20.89 -23.25
CA THR A 211 39.00 21.45 -21.90
C THR A 211 39.91 22.67 -21.75
N GLY A 212 39.62 23.76 -22.47
CA GLY A 212 40.41 25.01 -22.45
C GLY A 212 41.09 25.32 -23.79
N LEU A 213 42.08 26.23 -23.78
CA LEU A 213 42.76 26.71 -25.00
C LEU A 213 43.77 25.70 -25.59
N VAL A 214 44.33 24.81 -24.78
CA VAL A 214 45.45 23.92 -25.19
C VAL A 214 45.22 22.45 -24.78
N THR A 215 44.49 22.19 -23.72
CA THR A 215 44.27 20.83 -23.19
C THR A 215 43.10 20.12 -23.88
N THR A 216 43.36 18.89 -24.31
CA THR A 216 42.38 18.00 -24.92
C THR A 216 42.32 16.68 -24.17
N ALA A 217 41.11 16.17 -23.98
CA ALA A 217 40.82 14.89 -23.38
C ALA A 217 40.04 14.03 -24.38
N TRP A 218 40.13 12.70 -24.22
CA TRP A 218 39.44 11.73 -25.07
C TRP A 218 38.65 10.77 -24.19
N ASP A 219 37.34 10.76 -24.35
CA ASP A 219 36.44 9.93 -23.54
C ASP A 219 35.80 8.84 -24.40
N ARG A 220 35.86 7.58 -23.94
CA ARG A 220 35.24 6.44 -24.63
C ARG A 220 33.77 6.33 -24.22
N LEU A 221 32.86 6.64 -25.15
CA LEU A 221 31.42 6.61 -24.91
C LEU A 221 30.73 5.72 -25.97
N TYR A 222 29.52 5.26 -25.65
CA TYR A 222 28.72 4.45 -26.57
C TYR A 222 27.87 5.36 -27.44
N PHE A 223 28.06 5.32 -28.75
CA PHE A 223 27.31 6.10 -29.72
C PHE A 223 26.37 5.21 -30.52
N PHE A 224 25.20 5.72 -30.86
CA PHE A 224 24.25 5.03 -31.72
C PHE A 224 23.39 6.03 -32.49
N THR A 225 22.98 5.65 -33.70
CA THR A 225 22.09 6.46 -34.53
C THR A 225 20.63 6.06 -34.29
N GLN A 226 19.75 7.03 -34.05
CA GLN A 226 18.33 6.80 -33.82
C GLN A 226 17.51 7.97 -34.37
N GLY A 227 16.52 7.69 -35.23
CA GLY A 227 15.60 8.73 -35.72
C GLY A 227 16.26 9.88 -36.48
N GLY A 228 17.39 9.65 -37.17
CA GLY A 228 18.16 10.72 -37.83
C GLY A 228 19.11 11.49 -36.89
N ASN A 229 19.15 11.14 -35.61
CA ASN A 229 20.02 11.77 -34.62
C ASN A 229 21.18 10.84 -34.22
N LEU A 230 22.30 11.45 -33.81
CA LEU A 230 23.39 10.78 -33.12
C LEU A 230 23.20 10.90 -31.61
N MET A 231 23.04 9.76 -30.97
CA MET A 231 22.86 9.60 -29.54
C MET A 231 24.16 9.14 -28.88
N CYS A 232 24.34 9.48 -27.61
CA CYS A 232 25.47 9.05 -26.79
C CYS A 232 25.00 8.60 -25.40
N GLN A 233 25.47 7.42 -24.98
CA GLN A 233 25.22 6.85 -23.67
C GLN A 233 26.55 6.59 -22.95
N PRO A 234 26.84 7.30 -21.85
CA PRO A 234 27.94 6.98 -20.97
C PRO A 234 27.75 5.61 -20.29
N ARG A 235 28.84 4.92 -19.99
CA ARG A 235 28.79 3.65 -19.24
C ARG A 235 28.21 3.90 -17.85
N GLY A 236 27.15 3.18 -17.51
CA GLY A 236 26.43 3.31 -16.24
C GLY A 236 25.23 4.27 -16.28
N ALA A 237 25.00 4.97 -17.39
CA ALA A 237 23.78 5.75 -17.57
C ALA A 237 22.62 4.85 -18.04
N VAL A 238 21.42 5.06 -17.49
CA VAL A 238 20.20 4.30 -17.84
C VAL A 238 19.72 4.61 -19.27
N ALA A 239 19.93 5.84 -19.75
CA ALA A 239 19.54 6.27 -21.09
C ALA A 239 20.62 7.14 -21.76
N GLY A 240 20.65 7.12 -23.09
CA GLY A 240 21.51 7.98 -23.91
C GLY A 240 20.85 9.32 -24.25
N GLY A 241 21.65 10.38 -24.30
CA GLY A 241 21.21 11.71 -24.71
C GLY A 241 21.50 11.98 -26.19
N MET A 242 20.72 12.87 -26.80
CA MET A 242 20.99 13.36 -28.15
C MET A 242 22.21 14.30 -28.13
N VAL A 243 23.19 14.03 -28.99
CA VAL A 243 24.41 14.85 -29.10
C VAL A 243 24.40 15.70 -30.35
N LEU A 244 23.88 15.17 -31.46
CA LEU A 244 23.86 15.87 -32.73
C LEU A 244 22.70 15.42 -33.61
N ASP A 245 22.01 16.39 -34.20
CA ASP A 245 21.10 16.16 -35.32
C ASP A 245 21.92 15.96 -36.61
N LEU A 246 21.75 14.81 -37.27
CA LEU A 246 22.52 14.47 -38.47
C LEU A 246 21.91 15.06 -39.75
N ASP A 247 20.76 15.74 -39.65
CA ASP A 247 20.14 16.40 -40.78
C ASP A 247 21.10 17.42 -41.43
N ASN A 248 21.39 17.24 -42.72
CA ASN A 248 22.39 18.00 -43.49
C ASN A 248 23.79 18.11 -42.85
N SER A 249 24.12 17.26 -41.89
CA SER A 249 25.46 17.24 -41.28
C SER A 249 26.52 16.69 -42.24
N SER A 250 27.70 17.32 -42.27
CA SER A 250 28.83 16.83 -43.07
C SER A 250 29.75 15.96 -42.23
N VAL A 251 30.18 14.82 -42.79
CA VAL A 251 31.06 13.87 -42.11
C VAL A 251 32.29 13.65 -42.97
N MET A 252 33.48 13.91 -42.41
CA MET A 252 34.73 13.86 -43.14
C MET A 252 35.86 13.24 -42.32
N ALA A 253 36.78 12.58 -43.03
CA ALA A 253 38.05 12.12 -42.48
C ALA A 253 38.89 13.31 -41.98
N VAL A 254 39.53 13.19 -40.83
CA VAL A 254 40.39 14.24 -40.28
C VAL A 254 41.64 13.66 -39.63
N GLU A 255 42.79 14.31 -39.84
CA GLU A 255 44.00 14.05 -39.06
C GLU A 255 43.94 14.88 -37.77
N CYS A 256 44.02 14.22 -36.61
CA CYS A 256 43.92 14.88 -35.32
C CYS A 256 44.89 14.25 -34.32
N GLU A 257 45.84 15.04 -33.78
CA GLU A 257 46.76 14.62 -32.70
C GLU A 257 47.51 13.30 -32.98
N ASP A 258 47.85 13.02 -34.26
CA ASP A 258 48.49 11.76 -34.70
C ASP A 258 47.70 10.48 -34.32
N ARG A 259 46.39 10.62 -34.11
CA ARG A 259 45.49 9.49 -33.80
C ARG A 259 44.93 8.88 -35.08
N ARG A 260 44.98 7.55 -35.16
CA ARG A 260 44.41 6.77 -36.25
C ARG A 260 42.87 6.83 -36.22
N TYR A 261 42.26 6.77 -37.40
CA TYR A 261 40.81 6.59 -37.61
C TYR A 261 39.93 7.70 -36.99
N CYS A 262 40.40 8.95 -37.10
CA CYS A 262 39.64 10.12 -36.68
C CYS A 262 38.77 10.66 -37.82
N PHE A 263 37.53 11.00 -37.48
CA PHE A 263 36.59 11.68 -38.37
C PHE A 263 35.88 12.81 -37.62
N GLN A 264 35.46 13.81 -38.36
CA GLN A 264 34.76 14.98 -37.85
C GLN A 264 33.34 15.01 -38.41
N ILE A 265 32.38 15.27 -37.53
CA ILE A 265 31.01 15.60 -37.90
C ILE A 265 30.80 17.08 -37.65
N THR A 266 30.34 17.81 -38.67
CA THR A 266 30.06 19.24 -38.60
C THR A 266 28.60 19.48 -38.94
N SER A 267 27.88 20.17 -38.05
CA SER A 267 26.48 20.52 -38.27
C SER A 267 26.30 21.48 -39.46
N PRO A 268 25.09 21.58 -40.04
CA PRO A 268 24.82 22.49 -41.15
C PRO A 268 25.17 23.95 -40.86
N SER A 269 25.01 24.36 -39.60
CA SER A 269 25.31 25.73 -39.14
C SER A 269 26.81 26.01 -38.99
N GLY A 270 27.66 24.99 -39.06
CA GLY A 270 29.11 25.07 -38.78
C GLY A 270 29.46 25.34 -37.31
N LYS A 271 28.47 25.59 -36.44
CA LYS A 271 28.69 25.99 -35.04
C LYS A 271 29.09 24.81 -34.14
N THR A 272 28.61 23.62 -34.45
CA THR A 272 28.92 22.40 -33.69
C THR A 272 29.75 21.47 -34.56
N SER A 273 30.98 21.22 -34.10
CA SER A 273 31.90 20.26 -34.71
C SER A 273 32.38 19.30 -33.62
N MET A 274 32.24 18.00 -33.86
CA MET A 274 32.77 16.96 -32.97
C MET A 274 33.76 16.07 -33.70
N ILE A 275 34.83 15.71 -33.02
CA ILE A 275 35.84 14.80 -33.54
C ILE A 275 35.70 13.49 -32.78
N LEU A 276 35.49 12.42 -33.53
CA LEU A 276 35.31 11.06 -33.03
C LEU A 276 36.44 10.18 -33.57
N GLN A 277 36.77 9.14 -32.82
CA GLN A 277 37.79 8.17 -33.18
C GLN A 277 37.19 6.75 -33.10
N ALA A 278 37.33 6.01 -34.19
CA ALA A 278 37.01 4.58 -34.26
C ALA A 278 38.22 3.70 -33.91
N GLU A 279 37.99 2.45 -33.55
CA GLU A 279 39.05 1.52 -33.16
C GLU A 279 39.65 0.71 -34.33
N SER A 280 38.98 0.66 -35.47
CA SER A 280 39.44 -0.05 -36.67
C SER A 280 39.13 0.69 -37.97
N ARG A 281 39.85 0.37 -39.04
CA ARG A 281 39.58 0.89 -40.40
C ARG A 281 38.17 0.55 -40.88
N LYS A 282 37.68 -0.64 -40.56
CA LYS A 282 36.32 -1.05 -40.91
C LYS A 282 35.30 -0.18 -40.20
N GLU A 283 35.37 -0.10 -38.87
CA GLU A 283 34.48 0.74 -38.07
C GLU A 283 34.51 2.18 -38.56
N TYR A 284 35.71 2.72 -38.82
CA TYR A 284 35.92 4.04 -39.37
C TYR A 284 35.17 4.31 -40.68
N GLU A 285 35.35 3.44 -41.69
CA GLU A 285 34.68 3.59 -42.99
C GLU A 285 33.16 3.42 -42.83
N GLU A 286 32.70 2.46 -42.02
CA GLU A 286 31.28 2.22 -41.79
C GLU A 286 30.59 3.37 -41.05
N TRP A 287 31.23 3.96 -40.03
CA TRP A 287 30.69 5.14 -39.34
C TRP A 287 30.55 6.33 -40.30
N ILE A 288 31.58 6.63 -41.10
CA ILE A 288 31.52 7.72 -42.08
C ILE A 288 30.42 7.46 -43.13
N CYS A 289 30.34 6.25 -43.69
CA CYS A 289 29.31 5.89 -44.67
C CYS A 289 27.91 5.97 -44.06
N THR A 290 27.69 5.41 -42.87
CA THR A 290 26.38 5.41 -42.20
C THR A 290 25.88 6.82 -41.92
N LEU A 291 26.74 7.68 -41.35
CA LEU A 291 26.35 9.04 -41.02
C LEU A 291 26.09 9.88 -42.28
N ASN A 292 26.88 9.68 -43.35
CA ASN A 292 26.61 10.30 -44.65
C ASN A 292 25.31 9.79 -45.29
N ASN A 293 25.01 8.50 -45.15
CA ASN A 293 23.76 7.93 -45.64
C ASN A 293 22.58 8.58 -44.93
N ILE A 294 22.58 8.64 -43.58
CA ILE A 294 21.52 9.27 -42.79
C ILE A 294 21.34 10.74 -43.16
N SER A 295 22.44 11.50 -43.24
CA SER A 295 22.41 12.91 -43.62
C SER A 295 21.78 13.16 -45.01
N ARG A 296 22.05 12.26 -45.97
CA ARG A 296 21.54 12.38 -47.35
C ARG A 296 20.12 11.81 -47.54
N GLN A 297 19.73 10.82 -46.76
CA GLN A 297 18.50 10.06 -46.97
C GLN A 297 17.23 10.87 -46.67
N ILE A 298 17.35 11.95 -45.89
CA ILE A 298 16.26 12.89 -45.61
C ILE A 298 15.82 13.65 -46.88
N TYR A 299 16.72 13.89 -47.85
CA TYR A 299 16.45 14.76 -49.01
C TYR A 299 16.36 14.07 -50.38
N LEU A 300 16.79 12.81 -50.49
CA LEU A 300 16.88 12.09 -51.78
C LEU A 300 15.82 10.98 -51.97
N THR A 301 14.78 10.95 -51.14
CA THR A 301 13.68 10.00 -51.29
C THR A 301 12.41 10.74 -51.73
N ASP A 302 11.71 10.22 -52.75
CA ASP A 302 10.47 10.80 -53.32
C ASP A 302 9.31 10.94 -52.30
N ASN A 303 9.47 10.39 -51.09
CA ASN A 303 8.56 10.54 -49.97
C ASN A 303 9.34 10.65 -48.63
N PRO A 304 9.69 11.87 -48.18
CA PRO A 304 10.45 12.10 -46.95
C PRO A 304 9.68 11.71 -45.67
N GLU A 305 8.34 11.77 -45.67
CA GLU A 305 7.51 11.37 -44.52
C GLU A 305 7.60 9.86 -44.24
N ALA A 306 7.56 9.02 -45.27
CA ALA A 306 7.64 7.56 -45.11
C ALA A 306 9.01 7.10 -44.56
N VAL A 307 10.10 7.81 -44.88
CA VAL A 307 11.45 7.51 -44.37
C VAL A 307 11.62 8.00 -42.94
N ALA A 308 11.13 9.20 -42.63
CA ALA A 308 11.09 9.73 -41.27
C ALA A 308 10.29 8.80 -40.34
N ILE A 309 9.15 8.28 -40.80
CA ILE A 309 8.33 7.29 -40.07
C ILE A 309 9.14 6.01 -39.80
N ARG A 310 9.84 5.43 -40.79
CA ARG A 310 10.68 4.21 -40.56
C ARG A 310 11.85 4.46 -39.62
N LEU A 311 12.53 5.60 -39.73
CA LEU A 311 13.63 5.97 -38.83
C LEU A 311 13.12 6.17 -37.40
N ASN A 312 11.94 6.77 -37.24
CA ASN A 312 11.31 7.02 -35.96
C ASN A 312 10.60 5.78 -35.37
N GLN A 313 10.24 4.79 -36.18
CA GLN A 313 9.63 3.53 -35.71
C GLN A 313 10.57 2.75 -34.77
N SER A 314 11.88 2.79 -35.03
CA SER A 314 12.91 2.24 -34.15
C SER A 314 13.10 3.05 -32.85
N ALA A 315 12.80 4.35 -32.88
CA ALA A 315 12.79 5.19 -31.69
C ALA A 315 11.57 4.87 -30.83
N ILE A 316 10.38 4.76 -31.43
CA ILE A 316 9.14 4.37 -30.75
C ILE A 316 9.31 3.00 -30.07
N GLN A 317 9.85 1.98 -30.75
CA GLN A 317 10.10 0.65 -30.19
C GLN A 317 11.15 0.62 -29.06
N ALA A 318 12.03 1.62 -28.98
CA ALA A 318 13.02 1.74 -27.91
C ALA A 318 12.49 2.49 -26.67
N VAL A 319 11.44 3.30 -26.84
CA VAL A 319 10.79 4.06 -25.74
C VAL A 319 9.51 3.38 -25.25
N THR A 320 8.91 2.48 -26.03
CA THR A 320 7.91 1.54 -25.49
C THR A 320 8.61 0.34 -24.84
N PRO A 321 8.44 0.11 -23.52
CA PRO A 321 8.86 -1.17 -22.96
C PRO A 321 8.07 -2.27 -23.67
N ILE A 322 8.78 -3.12 -24.41
CA ILE A 322 8.24 -4.39 -24.88
C ILE A 322 8.01 -5.21 -23.61
N THR A 323 6.80 -5.14 -23.05
CA THR A 323 6.35 -6.14 -22.11
C THR A 323 6.38 -7.46 -22.86
N SER A 324 7.22 -8.37 -22.40
CA SER A 324 7.44 -9.72 -22.91
C SER A 324 6.20 -10.60 -22.77
N PHE A 325 5.13 -10.26 -23.50
CA PHE A 325 3.90 -11.03 -23.67
C PHE A 325 3.70 -11.53 -25.11
N GLU A 326 4.72 -11.44 -25.98
CA GLU A 326 4.73 -12.23 -27.21
C GLU A 326 5.13 -13.66 -26.89
N LYS A 327 4.09 -14.46 -26.59
CA LYS A 327 4.12 -15.91 -26.54
C LYS A 327 4.79 -16.42 -27.82
N ARG A 328 6.03 -16.91 -27.71
CA ARG A 328 6.75 -17.61 -28.78
C ARG A 328 5.82 -18.64 -29.41
N GLY A 329 5.33 -18.33 -30.61
CA GLY A 329 4.58 -19.25 -31.44
C GLY A 329 5.49 -20.40 -31.85
N ALA A 330 5.39 -21.53 -31.16
CA ALA A 330 5.93 -22.79 -31.65
C ALA A 330 5.11 -23.19 -32.88
N GLY A 331 5.73 -23.12 -34.06
CA GLY A 331 5.14 -23.56 -35.32
C GLY A 331 6.18 -24.28 -36.16
N SER A 332 6.24 -25.61 -36.01
CA SER A 332 6.76 -26.49 -37.06
C SER A 332 5.56 -27.03 -37.85
N PRO A 333 5.57 -27.05 -39.19
CA PRO A 333 4.37 -27.29 -39.98
C PRO A 333 4.12 -28.80 -40.11
N ASN A 334 2.90 -29.26 -39.81
CA ASN A 334 2.42 -30.51 -40.36
C ASN A 334 0.93 -30.42 -40.71
N PRO A 335 0.53 -30.70 -41.96
CA PRO A 335 -0.85 -30.56 -42.42
C PRO A 335 -1.60 -31.88 -42.19
N ASN A 336 -2.68 -31.85 -41.40
CA ASN A 336 -3.87 -32.71 -41.52
C ASN A 336 -4.66 -32.79 -40.21
N ARG A 337 -5.76 -32.03 -40.06
CA ARG A 337 -7.08 -32.59 -39.67
C ARG A 337 -8.18 -31.53 -39.56
N LYS A 338 -9.12 -31.66 -40.50
CA LYS A 338 -10.58 -31.45 -40.49
C LYS A 338 -11.21 -30.62 -39.35
N TYR A 339 -11.92 -29.58 -39.79
CA TYR A 339 -13.00 -28.85 -39.11
C TYR A 339 -14.00 -29.76 -38.40
N ASN A 340 -14.31 -29.43 -37.15
CA ASN A 340 -15.62 -29.64 -36.56
C ASN A 340 -15.89 -28.53 -35.51
N ASN A 341 -17.00 -27.84 -35.72
CA ASN A 341 -17.49 -26.72 -34.91
C ASN A 341 -17.94 -27.17 -33.51
N THR A 342 -17.45 -26.48 -32.48
CA THR A 342 -18.15 -26.25 -31.20
C THR A 342 -17.41 -25.13 -30.46
N PRO A 343 -18.04 -24.02 -30.06
CA PRO A 343 -17.35 -22.94 -29.35
C PRO A 343 -17.38 -23.19 -27.83
N PRO A 344 -16.24 -23.06 -27.12
CA PRO A 344 -16.23 -22.68 -25.73
C PRO A 344 -15.76 -21.22 -25.59
N ASN A 345 -16.53 -20.45 -24.80
CA ASN A 345 -16.30 -19.11 -24.25
C ASN A 345 -15.04 -18.35 -24.68
N SER A 346 -15.26 -17.26 -25.41
CA SER A 346 -14.30 -16.21 -25.72
C SER A 346 -13.82 -15.49 -24.46
N SER A 347 -12.53 -15.57 -24.19
CA SER A 347 -11.80 -14.57 -23.42
C SER A 347 -11.80 -13.25 -24.19
N VAL A 348 -12.32 -12.18 -23.58
CA VAL A 348 -12.36 -10.81 -24.14
C VAL A 348 -10.93 -10.27 -24.26
N LEU A 349 -10.61 -9.63 -25.39
CA LEU A 349 -9.31 -8.98 -25.63
C LEU A 349 -9.22 -7.66 -24.85
N PRO A 350 -8.04 -7.21 -24.38
CA PRO A 350 -7.90 -5.97 -23.59
C PRO A 350 -8.44 -4.70 -24.26
N GLU A 351 -8.49 -4.67 -25.59
CA GLU A 351 -8.97 -3.51 -26.38
C GLU A 351 -10.51 -3.34 -26.38
N ASP A 352 -11.27 -4.34 -25.91
CA ASP A 352 -12.74 -4.30 -25.89
C ASP A 352 -13.34 -3.72 -24.59
N LEU A 353 -12.51 -3.31 -23.62
CA LEU A 353 -12.98 -2.82 -22.31
C LEU A 353 -13.30 -1.31 -22.29
N ILE A 354 -12.78 -0.55 -23.26
CA ILE A 354 -12.95 0.90 -23.37
C ILE A 354 -13.86 1.23 -24.55
N VAL A 355 -14.64 2.31 -24.43
CA VAL A 355 -15.50 2.79 -25.53
C VAL A 355 -14.60 3.47 -26.59
N PRO A 356 -14.50 2.93 -27.82
CA PRO A 356 -13.67 3.51 -28.86
C PRO A 356 -14.18 4.89 -29.26
N GLY A 357 -13.28 5.87 -29.30
CA GLY A 357 -13.59 7.24 -29.75
C GLY A 357 -14.04 8.21 -28.66
N THR A 358 -14.10 7.81 -27.40
CA THR A 358 -14.41 8.73 -26.29
C THR A 358 -13.19 9.58 -25.92
N PRO A 359 -13.32 10.92 -25.81
CA PRO A 359 -12.22 11.77 -25.39
C PRO A 359 -11.84 11.54 -23.92
N ILE A 360 -10.53 11.52 -23.63
CA ILE A 360 -10.02 11.51 -22.26
C ILE A 360 -10.11 12.94 -21.71
N GLN A 361 -10.76 13.11 -20.56
CA GLN A 361 -10.90 14.40 -19.89
C GLN A 361 -9.78 14.58 -18.87
N PHE A 362 -9.00 15.66 -19.00
CA PHE A 362 -7.87 15.97 -18.12
C PHE A 362 -8.16 17.04 -17.06
N ASP A 363 -9.36 17.62 -17.07
CA ASP A 363 -9.77 18.66 -16.12
C ASP A 363 -11.21 18.44 -15.64
N ILE A 364 -11.43 18.56 -14.32
CA ILE A 364 -12.75 18.46 -13.68
C ILE A 364 -13.17 19.87 -13.32
N MET A 365 -13.77 20.56 -14.29
CA MET A 365 -14.45 21.84 -14.08
C MET A 365 -15.89 21.66 -14.53
N LEU A 366 -16.83 21.61 -13.59
CA LEU A 366 -18.25 21.68 -13.93
C LEU A 366 -18.56 23.07 -14.50
N PRO A 367 -19.39 23.17 -15.55
CA PRO A 367 -19.94 24.46 -15.99
C PRO A 367 -20.69 25.11 -14.83
N ALA A 368 -20.60 26.43 -14.72
CA ALA A 368 -21.20 27.24 -13.66
C ALA A 368 -22.74 27.12 -13.50
N SER A 369 -23.42 26.31 -14.31
CA SER A 369 -24.87 26.09 -14.28
C SER A 369 -25.35 25.21 -13.12
N GLU A 370 -24.52 24.36 -12.53
CA GLU A 370 -24.90 23.52 -11.38
C GLU A 370 -24.66 24.18 -10.00
N PHE A 371 -23.97 25.33 -10.00
CA PHE A 371 -23.71 26.11 -8.77
C PHE A 371 -24.97 26.71 -8.15
N GLN A 372 -26.09 26.72 -8.87
CA GLN A 372 -27.32 27.40 -8.48
C GLN A 372 -28.31 26.51 -7.73
N ASP A 373 -28.25 25.18 -7.89
CA ASP A 373 -29.17 24.24 -7.22
C ASP A 373 -28.71 23.80 -5.83
N GLN A 374 -27.39 23.74 -5.57
CA GLN A 374 -26.88 23.38 -4.23
C GLN A 374 -27.00 24.52 -3.20
N ASN A 375 -27.02 25.78 -3.64
CA ASN A 375 -27.05 26.95 -2.73
C ASN A 375 -28.45 27.39 -2.30
N ARG A 376 -29.52 26.69 -2.68
CA ARG A 376 -30.89 27.06 -2.29
C ARG A 376 -31.35 26.43 -0.97
N ALA A 377 -30.56 25.54 -0.36
CA ALA A 377 -30.92 24.80 0.85
C ALA A 377 -30.20 25.24 2.14
N GLY A 378 -29.53 26.40 2.20
CA GLY A 378 -28.66 26.73 3.35
C GLY A 378 -28.57 28.19 3.82
N GLY A 379 -29.52 29.06 3.46
CA GLY A 379 -29.46 30.48 3.82
C GLY A 379 -30.31 30.89 5.04
N ARG A 380 -29.90 30.57 6.28
CA ARG A 380 -30.55 31.15 7.49
C ARG A 380 -29.89 32.48 7.87
N ARG A 381 -30.61 33.59 7.65
CA ARG A 381 -30.34 34.90 8.27
C ARG A 381 -30.63 34.80 9.77
N THR A 382 -29.66 35.14 10.61
CA THR A 382 -29.82 35.27 12.07
C THR A 382 -30.55 36.57 12.44
N ASN A 383 -31.60 36.46 13.25
CA ASN A 383 -32.33 37.57 13.88
C ASN A 383 -31.75 37.80 15.31
N PRO A 384 -31.73 39.02 15.86
CA PRO A 384 -30.90 39.37 17.03
C PRO A 384 -31.56 39.12 18.41
N PHE A 385 -32.59 38.30 18.48
CA PHE A 385 -33.20 37.89 19.76
C PHE A 385 -33.22 36.37 19.82
N GLY A 386 -32.35 35.80 20.63
CA GLY A 386 -32.12 34.37 20.75
C GLY A 386 -33.32 33.63 21.35
N GLU A 387 -33.94 32.79 20.54
CA GLU A 387 -34.72 31.62 20.93
C GLU A 387 -34.34 30.47 19.99
N THR A 388 -34.04 29.31 20.57
CA THR A 388 -33.65 28.07 19.86
C THR A 388 -34.89 27.24 19.58
N ASP A 389 -35.23 27.07 18.31
CA ASP A 389 -36.18 26.04 17.88
C ASP A 389 -35.44 24.71 17.68
N ASP A 390 -35.97 23.69 18.36
CA ASP A 390 -35.61 22.28 18.30
C ASP A 390 -36.11 21.72 16.96
N ASP A 391 -35.20 21.48 16.00
CA ASP A 391 -35.50 20.69 14.79
C ASP A 391 -34.23 19.96 14.33
N SER A 392 -34.29 18.63 14.40
CA SER A 392 -33.22 17.70 14.06
C SER A 392 -32.89 17.77 12.57
N SER A 393 -31.69 18.27 12.24
CA SER A 393 -31.08 18.15 10.91
C SER A 393 -30.01 17.03 10.93
N PRO A 394 -29.88 16.21 9.87
CA PRO A 394 -28.99 15.05 9.86
C PRO A 394 -27.52 15.41 9.59
N GLU A 395 -27.12 16.68 9.64
CA GLU A 395 -25.75 17.11 9.35
C GLU A 395 -24.79 16.92 10.53
N SER A 396 -25.28 16.65 11.74
CA SER A 396 -24.42 16.44 12.92
C SER A 396 -23.72 15.08 12.95
N ASP A 397 -24.23 14.09 12.22
CA ASP A 397 -23.80 12.68 12.39
C ASP A 397 -22.61 12.28 11.50
N ASP A 398 -22.24 13.08 10.48
CA ASP A 398 -21.20 12.72 9.51
C ASP A 398 -19.77 13.13 9.93
N THR A 399 -19.62 13.90 11.03
CA THR A 399 -18.30 14.37 11.50
C THR A 399 -17.42 13.28 12.11
N LEU A 400 -18.01 12.14 12.53
CA LEU A 400 -17.30 11.03 13.17
C LEU A 400 -16.64 10.05 12.19
N LEU A 401 -16.96 10.12 10.89
CA LEU A 401 -16.54 9.14 9.87
C LEU A 401 -16.05 9.79 8.56
N GLN A 402 -15.34 10.91 8.67
CA GLN A 402 -14.79 11.61 7.51
C GLN A 402 -13.27 11.39 7.40
N GLN A 403 -12.80 10.96 6.23
CA GLN A 403 -11.37 10.87 5.94
C GLN A 403 -11.02 11.66 4.68
N VAL A 404 -9.90 12.38 4.71
CA VAL A 404 -9.47 13.26 3.62
C VAL A 404 -8.10 12.81 3.11
N PHE A 405 -7.95 12.71 1.80
CA PHE A 405 -6.71 12.33 1.13
C PHE A 405 -6.26 13.42 0.14
N ALA A 406 -4.98 13.76 0.16
CA ALA A 406 -4.38 14.57 -0.89
C ALA A 406 -4.19 13.73 -2.16
N VAL A 407 -4.89 14.09 -3.23
CA VAL A 407 -4.86 13.41 -4.53
C VAL A 407 -4.67 14.40 -5.67
N ARG A 408 -4.15 13.92 -6.79
CA ARG A 408 -4.04 14.65 -8.05
C ARG A 408 -4.86 13.93 -9.09
N PHE A 409 -5.81 14.64 -9.70
CA PHE A 409 -6.59 14.06 -10.79
C PHE A 409 -5.73 13.94 -12.04
N LEU A 410 -5.68 12.73 -12.62
CA LEU A 410 -4.90 12.43 -13.81
C LEU A 410 -5.76 12.45 -15.07
N GLY A 411 -6.99 11.93 -14.99
CA GLY A 411 -7.95 11.96 -16.07
C GLY A 411 -9.13 11.04 -15.85
N SER A 412 -10.18 11.21 -16.67
CA SER A 412 -11.35 10.34 -16.70
C SER A 412 -11.72 9.95 -18.12
N MET A 413 -12.38 8.80 -18.26
CA MET A 413 -12.86 8.31 -19.55
C MET A 413 -14.05 7.37 -19.40
N ALA A 414 -14.89 7.29 -20.44
CA ALA A 414 -16.01 6.34 -20.45
C ALA A 414 -15.51 4.92 -20.68
N VAL A 415 -16.14 3.97 -20.00
CA VAL A 415 -15.80 2.55 -20.02
C VAL A 415 -17.05 1.69 -20.29
N ARG A 416 -16.86 0.49 -20.84
CA ARG A 416 -17.98 -0.35 -21.29
C ARG A 416 -18.62 -1.19 -20.17
N SER A 417 -17.93 -1.37 -19.05
CA SER A 417 -18.42 -2.18 -17.93
C SER A 417 -17.88 -1.66 -16.61
N GLY A 418 -18.75 -1.56 -15.60
CA GLY A 418 -18.38 -1.31 -14.22
C GLY A 418 -18.22 -2.57 -13.37
N GLN A 419 -18.15 -3.78 -13.96
CA GLN A 419 -18.16 -5.03 -13.18
C GLN A 419 -16.77 -5.61 -12.88
N THR A 420 -15.72 -5.16 -13.57
CA THR A 420 -14.37 -5.72 -13.43
C THR A 420 -13.32 -4.64 -13.15
N GLN A 421 -12.37 -4.96 -12.27
CA GLN A 421 -11.26 -4.05 -11.92
C GLN A 421 -10.25 -3.90 -13.06
N GLU A 422 -10.22 -4.83 -14.02
CA GLU A 422 -9.36 -4.78 -15.22
C GLU A 422 -9.58 -3.50 -16.04
N VAL A 423 -10.81 -3.01 -16.05
CA VAL A 423 -11.20 -1.77 -16.73
C VAL A 423 -10.47 -0.55 -16.15
N ILE A 424 -10.21 -0.54 -14.84
CA ILE A 424 -9.51 0.56 -14.16
C ILE A 424 -8.02 0.55 -14.55
N TYR A 425 -7.39 -0.62 -14.63
CA TYR A 425 -5.98 -0.73 -15.04
C TYR A 425 -5.78 -0.31 -16.49
N GLU A 426 -6.69 -0.69 -17.36
CA GLU A 426 -6.65 -0.28 -18.76
C GLU A 426 -6.93 1.23 -18.91
N ALA A 427 -7.85 1.79 -18.13
CA ALA A 427 -8.06 3.25 -18.07
C ALA A 427 -6.82 4.00 -17.56
N MET A 428 -6.15 3.50 -16.52
CA MET A 428 -4.87 4.06 -16.03
C MET A 428 -3.83 4.10 -17.15
N ARG A 429 -3.68 2.99 -17.89
CA ARG A 429 -2.73 2.87 -19.00
C ARG A 429 -3.00 3.90 -20.09
N GLN A 430 -4.25 4.04 -20.52
CA GLN A 430 -4.63 4.98 -21.59
C GLN A 430 -4.55 6.44 -21.15
N VAL A 431 -4.98 6.78 -19.93
CA VAL A 431 -4.85 8.14 -19.38
C VAL A 431 -3.39 8.55 -19.29
N LEU A 432 -2.50 7.69 -18.75
CA LEU A 432 -1.08 8.00 -18.65
C LEU A 432 -0.40 8.12 -20.01
N ALA A 433 -0.71 7.21 -20.95
CA ALA A 433 -0.20 7.27 -22.31
C ALA A 433 -0.63 8.57 -23.02
N ALA A 434 -1.90 8.95 -22.90
CA ALA A 434 -2.43 10.17 -23.50
C ALA A 434 -1.80 11.43 -22.88
N ARG A 435 -1.60 11.49 -21.56
CA ARG A 435 -0.87 12.59 -20.91
C ARG A 435 0.56 12.73 -21.43
N ALA A 436 1.25 11.61 -21.67
CA ALA A 436 2.61 11.61 -22.23
C ALA A 436 2.62 12.08 -23.70
N ILE A 437 1.70 11.58 -24.53
CA ILE A 437 1.56 11.96 -25.95
C ILE A 437 1.28 13.47 -26.09
N HIS A 438 0.41 14.00 -25.23
CA HIS A 438 -0.02 15.40 -25.28
C HIS A 438 0.83 16.35 -24.41
N ASN A 439 1.94 15.87 -23.82
CA ASN A 439 2.84 16.67 -22.96
C ASN A 439 2.10 17.38 -21.80
N ILE A 440 1.12 16.72 -21.19
CA ILE A 440 0.31 17.28 -20.10
C ILE A 440 0.98 16.96 -18.76
N PHE A 441 1.87 17.84 -18.31
CA PHE A 441 2.59 17.69 -17.05
C PHE A 441 1.91 18.35 -15.85
N ARG A 442 0.99 19.29 -16.08
CA ARG A 442 0.26 19.96 -14.99
C ARG A 442 -0.81 19.03 -14.42
N THR A 443 -0.82 18.89 -13.10
CA THR A 443 -1.86 18.23 -12.32
C THR A 443 -2.26 19.15 -11.19
N THR A 444 -3.55 19.16 -10.85
CA THR A 444 -4.08 19.97 -9.76
C THR A 444 -4.27 19.08 -8.54
N GLU A 445 -3.76 19.53 -7.40
CA GLU A 445 -3.94 18.86 -6.12
C GLU A 445 -5.33 19.18 -5.56
N SER A 446 -6.00 18.14 -5.08
CA SER A 446 -7.34 18.16 -4.53
C SER A 446 -7.41 17.33 -3.25
N HIS A 447 -8.35 17.66 -2.37
CA HIS A 447 -8.70 16.87 -1.20
C HIS A 447 -9.84 15.92 -1.57
N LEU A 448 -9.56 14.61 -1.65
CA LEU A 448 -10.58 13.58 -1.76
C LEU A 448 -11.13 13.28 -0.36
N MET A 449 -12.32 13.78 -0.08
CA MET A 449 -13.06 13.53 1.15
C MET A 449 -13.98 12.34 0.96
N VAL A 450 -13.83 11.35 1.84
CA VAL A 450 -14.67 10.15 1.90
C VAL A 450 -15.51 10.23 3.17
N THR A 451 -16.83 10.20 3.03
CA THR A 451 -17.78 10.11 4.15
C THR A 451 -18.50 8.77 4.16
N SER A 452 -19.41 8.58 5.11
CA SER A 452 -20.29 7.40 5.19
C SER A 452 -21.22 7.24 3.96
N SER A 453 -21.46 8.34 3.23
CA SER A 453 -22.51 8.44 2.21
C SER A 453 -22.02 8.94 0.85
N CYS A 454 -20.87 9.62 0.77
CA CYS A 454 -20.40 10.24 -0.48
C CYS A 454 -18.88 10.36 -0.60
N LEU A 455 -18.42 10.54 -1.83
CA LEU A 455 -17.06 10.91 -2.20
C LEU A 455 -17.06 12.32 -2.79
N ARG A 456 -16.26 13.23 -2.22
CA ARG A 456 -16.16 14.62 -2.70
C ARG A 456 -14.72 14.97 -3.03
N LEU A 457 -14.51 15.61 -4.17
CA LEU A 457 -13.23 16.20 -4.53
C LEU A 457 -13.29 17.69 -4.22
N ILE A 458 -12.49 18.17 -3.28
CA ILE A 458 -12.54 19.53 -2.77
C ILE A 458 -11.25 20.24 -3.15
N ASP A 459 -11.38 21.48 -3.61
CA ASP A 459 -10.24 22.35 -3.85
C ASP A 459 -9.61 22.78 -2.51
N PRO A 460 -8.32 22.51 -2.27
CA PRO A 460 -7.70 22.76 -0.97
C PRO A 460 -7.61 24.25 -0.63
N GLN A 461 -7.56 25.13 -1.63
CA GLN A 461 -7.41 26.59 -1.43
C GLN A 461 -8.76 27.27 -1.20
N THR A 462 -9.78 26.88 -1.95
CA THR A 462 -11.09 27.54 -1.94
C THR A 462 -12.14 26.81 -1.09
N GLN A 463 -11.86 25.57 -0.67
CA GLN A 463 -12.80 24.66 0.00
C GLN A 463 -14.09 24.38 -0.82
N VAL A 464 -14.05 24.65 -2.12
CA VAL A 464 -15.15 24.38 -3.04
C VAL A 464 -15.10 22.92 -3.47
N THR A 465 -16.24 22.23 -3.36
CA THR A 465 -16.44 20.89 -3.93
C THR A 465 -16.46 20.99 -5.46
N ARG A 466 -15.47 20.38 -6.12
CA ARG A 466 -15.34 20.32 -7.58
C ARG A 466 -16.22 19.24 -8.21
N ILE A 467 -16.36 18.10 -7.54
CA ILE A 467 -17.23 17.00 -7.94
C ILE A 467 -17.63 16.19 -6.71
N SER A 468 -18.83 15.62 -6.71
CA SER A 468 -19.36 14.77 -5.64
C SER A 468 -20.05 13.55 -6.26
N PHE A 469 -19.77 12.38 -5.73
CA PHE A 469 -20.40 11.12 -6.11
C PHE A 469 -21.07 10.51 -4.89
N GLN A 470 -22.28 9.96 -5.06
CA GLN A 470 -22.87 9.15 -4.00
C GLN A 470 -22.13 7.82 -3.94
N LEU A 471 -21.92 7.28 -2.74
CA LEU A 471 -21.15 6.04 -2.59
C LEU A 471 -21.81 4.85 -3.31
N GLN A 472 -23.14 4.89 -3.47
CA GLN A 472 -23.93 3.90 -4.21
C GLN A 472 -23.68 3.90 -5.73
N GLU A 473 -23.14 4.99 -6.29
CA GLU A 473 -22.87 5.14 -7.72
C GLU A 473 -21.49 4.60 -8.09
N VAL A 474 -20.61 4.38 -7.11
CA VAL A 474 -19.31 3.78 -7.34
C VAL A 474 -19.46 2.27 -7.44
N THR A 475 -19.00 1.69 -8.54
CA THR A 475 -19.18 0.26 -8.86
C THR A 475 -17.92 -0.55 -8.65
N GLN A 476 -16.73 0.03 -8.90
CA GLN A 476 -15.44 -0.59 -8.64
C GLN A 476 -14.38 0.41 -8.20
N PHE A 477 -13.38 -0.09 -7.49
CA PHE A 477 -12.18 0.65 -7.09
C PHE A 477 -10.95 -0.26 -7.28
N ALA A 478 -9.83 0.30 -7.76
CA ALA A 478 -8.54 -0.39 -7.78
C ALA A 478 -7.36 0.56 -7.53
N ALA A 479 -6.30 0.05 -6.91
CA ALA A 479 -4.98 0.67 -6.88
C ALA A 479 -4.01 -0.12 -7.76
N HIS A 480 -3.05 0.56 -8.38
CA HIS A 480 -2.11 -0.05 -9.29
C HIS A 480 -1.10 -0.94 -8.55
N GLN A 481 -0.92 -2.18 -9.01
CA GLN A 481 -0.15 -3.21 -8.30
C GLN A 481 1.34 -2.88 -8.14
N GLU A 482 1.95 -2.22 -9.13
CA GLU A 482 3.38 -1.84 -9.09
C GLU A 482 3.62 -0.40 -8.63
N ASN A 483 2.61 0.47 -8.79
CA ASN A 483 2.73 1.89 -8.45
C ASN A 483 1.66 2.20 -7.42
N GLY A 484 2.03 1.98 -6.17
CA GLY A 484 1.15 2.21 -5.03
C GLY A 484 0.67 3.64 -4.88
N ARG A 485 1.02 4.62 -5.73
CA ARG A 485 0.43 5.96 -5.73
C ARG A 485 -0.73 6.11 -6.71
N LEU A 486 -0.87 5.22 -7.68
CA LEU A 486 -1.94 5.28 -8.69
C LEU A 486 -3.17 4.54 -8.19
N MET A 487 -4.32 5.21 -8.29
CA MET A 487 -5.62 4.66 -7.92
C MET A 487 -6.72 5.15 -8.85
N GLY A 488 -7.82 4.41 -8.92
CA GLY A 488 -8.98 4.82 -9.68
C GLY A 488 -10.24 4.09 -9.27
N PHE A 489 -11.38 4.65 -9.68
CA PHE A 489 -12.70 4.07 -9.43
C PHE A 489 -13.62 4.27 -10.63
N VAL A 490 -14.63 3.41 -10.75
CA VAL A 490 -15.66 3.48 -11.79
C VAL A 490 -16.96 3.95 -11.16
N VAL A 491 -17.59 4.93 -11.79
CA VAL A 491 -18.91 5.46 -11.41
C VAL A 491 -19.91 5.08 -12.49
N GLU A 492 -21.09 4.61 -12.06
CA GLU A 492 -22.27 4.41 -12.91
C GLU A 492 -23.09 5.70 -12.95
N GLY A 493 -23.17 6.30 -14.12
CA GLY A 493 -24.08 7.40 -14.44
C GLY A 493 -25.36 6.85 -15.09
N ARG A 494 -26.50 7.48 -14.78
CA ARG A 494 -27.74 7.32 -15.53
C ARG A 494 -27.94 8.59 -16.35
N ASP A 495 -27.70 8.50 -17.65
CA ASP A 495 -27.96 9.63 -18.55
C ASP A 495 -29.48 9.80 -18.72
N TRP A 496 -30.05 10.87 -18.15
CA TRP A 496 -31.44 11.30 -18.36
C TRP A 496 -31.60 12.15 -19.63
N SER A 497 -30.73 11.98 -20.63
CA SER A 497 -30.53 12.96 -21.71
C SER A 497 -31.22 12.65 -23.04
N GLU A 498 -32.09 11.65 -23.14
CA GLU A 498 -33.07 11.56 -24.21
C GLU A 498 -34.42 11.08 -23.62
N GLY A 499 -35.51 11.73 -24.02
CA GLY A 499 -36.81 11.58 -23.36
C GLY A 499 -37.33 10.13 -23.28
N ASP A 500 -37.98 9.83 -22.15
CA ASP A 500 -38.91 8.73 -21.89
C ASP A 500 -38.50 7.26 -22.23
N GLU A 501 -37.24 6.97 -22.53
CA GLU A 501 -36.71 5.59 -22.55
C GLU A 501 -35.56 5.44 -21.54
N GLU A 502 -35.63 4.42 -20.67
CA GLU A 502 -34.55 4.04 -19.74
C GLU A 502 -33.25 3.83 -20.53
N GLY A 503 -32.35 4.81 -20.50
CA GLY A 503 -31.03 4.72 -21.13
C GLY A 503 -30.16 3.63 -20.52
N GLU A 504 -29.30 3.00 -21.33
CA GLU A 504 -28.32 2.04 -20.82
C GLU A 504 -27.36 2.71 -19.81
N PRO A 505 -26.96 2.01 -18.74
CA PRO A 505 -26.06 2.57 -17.74
C PRO A 505 -24.72 2.98 -18.38
N SER A 506 -24.31 4.23 -18.19
CA SER A 506 -23.03 4.74 -18.68
C SER A 506 -21.99 4.69 -17.57
N PHE A 507 -20.82 4.10 -17.83
CA PHE A 507 -19.77 3.98 -16.83
C PHE A 507 -18.60 4.91 -17.13
N SER A 508 -18.10 5.60 -16.11
CA SER A 508 -16.92 6.47 -16.22
C SER A 508 -15.86 6.07 -15.20
N ALA A 509 -14.63 5.84 -15.69
CA ALA A 509 -13.47 5.58 -14.84
C ALA A 509 -12.73 6.89 -14.55
N PHE A 510 -12.41 7.12 -13.27
CA PHE A 510 -11.63 8.27 -12.80
C PHE A 510 -10.29 7.79 -12.25
N VAL A 511 -9.20 8.41 -12.70
CA VAL A 511 -7.83 8.03 -12.35
C VAL A 511 -7.15 9.16 -11.59
N PHE A 512 -6.50 8.81 -10.47
CA PHE A 512 -5.83 9.72 -9.56
C PHE A 512 -4.44 9.22 -9.17
N GLU A 513 -3.59 10.17 -8.78
CA GLU A 513 -2.32 9.93 -8.09
C GLU A 513 -2.44 10.43 -6.65
N SER A 514 -2.19 9.58 -5.66
CA SER A 514 -2.21 9.93 -4.24
C SER A 514 -0.80 10.15 -3.69
N ASN A 515 -0.67 11.09 -2.74
CA ASN A 515 0.57 11.27 -1.98
C ASN A 515 0.77 10.18 -0.92
N THR A 516 -0.31 9.50 -0.52
CA THR A 516 -0.32 8.31 0.33
C THR A 516 -0.36 7.05 -0.54
N GLU A 517 0.05 5.88 0.00
CA GLU A 517 -0.18 4.61 -0.70
C GLU A 517 -1.68 4.51 -1.05
N GLY A 518 -2.01 4.47 -2.34
CA GLY A 518 -3.34 4.30 -2.90
C GLY A 518 -4.05 3.09 -2.31
N GLU A 519 -3.33 2.03 -1.93
CA GLU A 519 -3.88 0.95 -1.11
C GLU A 519 -4.50 1.46 0.19
N LYS A 520 -3.92 2.42 0.90
CA LYS A 520 -4.54 3.02 2.11
C LYS A 520 -5.78 3.84 1.78
N VAL A 521 -5.88 4.43 0.59
CA VAL A 521 -7.12 5.09 0.12
C VAL A 521 -8.19 4.04 -0.23
N VAL A 522 -7.80 2.91 -0.85
CA VAL A 522 -8.68 1.76 -1.16
C VAL A 522 -9.12 1.03 0.11
N VAL A 523 -8.20 0.87 1.07
CA VAL A 523 -8.31 0.07 2.31
C VAL A 523 -8.86 0.91 3.46
N THR A 524 -8.97 2.23 3.28
CA THR A 524 -9.74 3.06 4.20
C THR A 524 -11.16 2.51 4.31
N ARG A 525 -11.56 2.35 5.56
CA ARG A 525 -12.43 1.31 6.13
C ARG A 525 -13.92 1.42 5.74
N HIS A 526 -14.24 1.91 4.55
CA HIS A 526 -15.62 2.15 4.08
C HIS A 526 -15.96 1.61 2.69
N PHE A 527 -15.04 0.99 1.94
CA PHE A 527 -15.37 0.37 0.64
C PHE A 527 -15.60 -1.14 0.68
N SER A 528 -15.29 -1.82 1.79
CA SER A 528 -15.88 -3.15 2.06
C SER A 528 -17.41 -3.06 2.20
N CYS A 529 -17.96 -1.86 2.39
CA CYS A 529 -19.39 -1.59 2.35
C CYS A 529 -19.98 -1.52 0.95
N MET A 530 -19.24 -1.57 -0.16
CA MET A 530 -19.87 -1.62 -1.51
C MET A 530 -20.45 -3.00 -1.84
N ASN A 531 -19.85 -4.08 -1.34
CA ASN A 531 -20.51 -5.40 -1.31
C ASN A 531 -21.63 -5.45 -0.27
N LEU A 532 -21.65 -4.48 0.65
CA LEU A 532 -22.47 -4.51 1.84
C LEU A 532 -23.61 -3.50 1.86
N SER A 533 -23.62 -2.47 1.01
CA SER A 533 -24.68 -1.46 0.86
C SER A 533 -25.85 -2.02 0.07
N LEU A 534 -25.55 -2.86 -0.94
CA LEU A 534 -26.50 -3.79 -1.55
C LEU A 534 -27.12 -4.73 -0.50
N SER A 535 -26.33 -5.16 0.50
CA SER A 535 -26.84 -5.97 1.62
C SER A 535 -27.48 -5.13 2.73
N PHE A 536 -27.14 -3.85 2.90
CA PHE A 536 -27.59 -2.97 3.98
C PHE A 536 -29.03 -2.53 3.73
N CYS A 537 -29.39 -2.25 2.47
CA CYS A 537 -30.78 -1.99 2.10
C CYS A 537 -31.69 -3.20 2.34
N VAL A 538 -31.13 -4.42 2.41
CA VAL A 538 -31.84 -5.67 2.74
C VAL A 538 -31.78 -5.99 4.24
N CYS A 539 -30.70 -5.62 4.94
CA CYS A 539 -30.44 -5.99 6.35
C CYS A 539 -30.97 -5.01 7.40
N VAL A 540 -31.49 -3.83 7.03
CA VAL A 540 -32.19 -2.93 7.99
C VAL A 540 -33.46 -3.59 8.61
N LYS A 541 -33.88 -4.76 8.11
CA LYS A 541 -35.01 -5.54 8.64
C LYS A 541 -34.62 -6.74 9.52
N ASP A 542 -33.33 -7.04 9.72
CA ASP A 542 -32.89 -8.22 10.46
C ASP A 542 -31.73 -7.93 11.45
N PRO A 543 -32.00 -7.93 12.77
CA PRO A 543 -31.00 -7.70 13.82
C PRO A 543 -29.88 -8.77 13.89
N GLU A 544 -30.14 -10.01 13.47
CA GLU A 544 -29.15 -11.09 13.56
C GLU A 544 -28.06 -10.96 12.48
N ALA A 545 -28.44 -10.52 11.28
CA ALA A 545 -27.51 -10.26 10.18
C ALA A 545 -26.53 -9.12 10.51
N LEU A 546 -27.01 -8.07 11.20
CA LEU A 546 -26.19 -6.95 11.66
C LEU A 546 -25.16 -7.38 12.73
N ALA A 547 -25.57 -8.24 13.67
CA ALA A 547 -24.67 -8.75 14.71
C ALA A 547 -23.58 -9.68 14.15
N GLN A 548 -23.90 -10.43 13.10
CA GLN A 548 -22.96 -11.34 12.44
C GLN A 548 -21.95 -10.58 11.57
N LEU A 549 -22.35 -9.43 11.02
CA LEU A 549 -21.49 -8.49 10.33
C LEU A 549 -20.49 -7.81 11.29
N MET A 550 -20.95 -7.33 12.44
CA MET A 550 -20.09 -6.70 13.46
C MET A 550 -19.03 -7.67 14.01
N LYS A 551 -19.31 -8.98 14.01
CA LYS A 551 -18.34 -10.02 14.42
C LYS A 551 -17.20 -10.27 13.42
N ASN A 552 -17.36 -9.88 12.16
CA ASN A 552 -16.38 -10.14 11.10
C ASN A 552 -15.45 -8.94 10.82
N MET A 553 -15.52 -7.88 11.64
CA MET A 553 -14.72 -6.68 11.48
C MET A 553 -13.33 -6.85 12.17
N PRO A 554 -12.20 -6.65 11.48
CA PRO A 554 -10.90 -6.71 12.14
C PRO A 554 -10.71 -5.48 13.05
N LEU A 555 -10.30 -5.74 14.30
CA LEU A 555 -9.90 -4.77 15.33
C LEU A 555 -8.38 -4.53 15.26
N THR A 556 -7.87 -3.43 15.80
CA THR A 556 -6.43 -3.29 16.06
C THR A 556 -5.97 -4.23 17.17
N ASN A 557 -4.66 -4.45 17.28
CA ASN A 557 -4.03 -5.41 18.21
C ASN A 557 -4.32 -5.15 19.70
N ASP A 558 -4.94 -4.02 20.01
CA ASP A 558 -5.30 -3.49 21.32
C ASP A 558 -6.83 -3.43 21.56
N GLY A 559 -7.63 -4.03 20.68
CA GLY A 559 -9.05 -4.29 20.92
C GLY A 559 -9.96 -3.05 20.94
N LYS A 560 -9.46 -1.91 20.48
CA LYS A 560 -10.22 -0.66 20.33
C LYS A 560 -10.57 -0.40 18.87
N PHE A 561 -11.59 0.42 18.62
CA PHE A 561 -11.84 0.97 17.31
C PHE A 561 -10.73 1.95 16.95
N LEU A 562 -10.22 1.87 15.72
CA LEU A 562 -9.21 2.76 15.17
C LEU A 562 -9.76 4.19 15.11
N LEU A 563 -9.43 5.02 16.10
CA LEU A 563 -9.50 6.48 16.01
C LEU A 563 -8.12 6.92 15.54
N LEU A 564 -7.99 7.41 14.30
CA LEU A 564 -6.76 8.06 13.86
C LEU A 564 -6.87 9.53 14.26
N ASP A 565 -5.91 10.00 15.05
CA ASP A 565 -5.82 11.39 15.48
C ASP A 565 -5.89 12.34 14.28
N SER A 566 -6.63 13.43 14.47
CA SER A 566 -6.63 14.58 13.58
C SER A 566 -5.27 15.27 13.64
N GLU A 567 -4.37 15.00 12.70
CA GLU A 567 -3.26 15.91 12.42
C GLU A 567 -3.81 17.16 11.73
N THR A 568 -4.40 18.05 12.53
CA THR A 568 -4.45 19.48 12.22
C THR A 568 -3.08 20.05 12.52
N GLY A 569 -2.39 20.47 11.47
CA GLY A 569 -1.12 21.16 11.59
C GLY A 569 -1.29 22.51 12.28
N ASP A 570 -0.84 22.62 13.52
CA ASP A 570 -0.56 23.91 14.16
C ASP A 570 0.93 24.19 14.06
N THR A 571 1.26 25.14 13.19
CA THR A 571 2.53 25.86 13.25
C THR A 571 2.32 27.09 14.12
N ALA A 572 3.02 27.17 15.26
CA ALA A 572 3.87 28.29 15.66
C ALA A 572 4.03 28.46 17.19
N ASN A 573 5.27 28.82 17.55
CA ASN A 573 5.74 29.57 18.73
C ASN A 573 6.04 28.82 20.03
N GLY A 574 7.33 28.52 20.20
CA GLY A 574 8.20 29.29 21.11
C GLY A 574 8.12 28.97 22.59
N GLY A 575 9.08 28.16 23.06
CA GLY A 575 9.39 28.00 24.49
C GLY A 575 10.73 27.32 24.67
N VAL A 576 11.77 28.13 24.82
CA VAL A 576 13.12 27.72 25.26
C VAL A 576 13.03 27.21 26.69
N ALA A 577 13.58 26.03 26.97
CA ALA A 577 14.00 25.64 28.32
C ALA A 577 15.23 24.73 28.21
N ASP A 578 16.31 25.20 28.81
CA ASP A 578 17.65 24.65 28.85
C ASP A 578 17.70 23.26 29.50
N GLU A 579 18.47 22.35 28.89
CA GLU A 579 19.05 21.18 29.58
C GLU A 579 20.49 21.55 29.96
N GLU A 580 20.74 21.79 31.25
CA GLU A 580 22.07 21.66 31.84
C GLU A 580 22.24 20.24 32.39
N GLU A 581 23.30 19.58 31.93
CA GLU A 581 23.85 18.35 32.50
C GLU A 581 24.52 18.61 33.86
N SER A 582 24.46 17.57 34.70
CA SER A 582 25.55 17.09 35.58
C SER A 582 25.63 17.53 37.05
N GLU A 583 25.90 16.49 37.86
CA GLU A 583 26.54 16.45 39.19
C GLU A 583 25.80 16.97 40.44
N ALA A 584 25.19 16.03 41.19
CA ALA A 584 25.61 15.57 42.52
C ALA A 584 24.52 14.72 43.21
#